data_AF-X1M5R2-F1
#
_entry.id   AF-X1M5R2-F1
#
_cell.length_a   1.000
_cell.length_b   1.000
_cell.length_c   1.000
_cell.angle_alpha   90.00
_cell.angle_beta   90.00
_cell.angle_gamma   90.00
#
_symmetry.space_group_name_H-M   'P 1'
#
loop_
_entity.id
_entity.type
_entity.pdbx_description
1 polymer ?
#
loop_
_entity_poly.entity_id
_entity_poly.type
_entity_poly.pdbx_seq_one_letter_code
_entity_poly.pdbx_strand_id
1 'polypeptide(L)'
;GIGKVRHLHEFRTEDVSSVKRGDKVDVSLLNPGDFVNISGLSKGKGFAGVVKRHHFAGGPKTHGQSDRHRAPGSIGATTFPGRVLKGMRMAGHMGDRKTTVHNLEVVGVDISRNLLLIEGAVPGARKGLLIIEKVGK
;
A
#
# COMPACT_ATOMS: atom_id res chain seq x y z
N GLY A 1 -28.24 -10.78 16.76
CA GLY A 1 -26.80 -10.47 16.87
C GLY A 1 -26.19 -10.53 15.50
N ILE A 2 -25.17 -9.72 15.22
CA ILE A 2 -24.43 -9.77 13.94
C ILE A 2 -23.64 -11.09 13.91
N GLY A 3 -23.70 -11.82 12.80
CA GLY A 3 -23.01 -13.11 12.64
C GLY A 3 -21.48 -12.98 12.74
N LYS A 4 -20.78 -14.11 12.85
CA LYS A 4 -19.30 -14.13 12.91
C LYS A 4 -18.71 -13.58 11.61
N VAL A 5 -17.90 -12.53 11.70
CA VAL A 5 -17.19 -11.92 10.58
C VAL A 5 -15.73 -12.36 10.53
N ARG A 6 -15.12 -12.34 9.32
CA ARG A 6 -13.70 -12.70 9.13
C ARG A 6 -12.75 -11.60 9.59
N HIS A 7 -13.15 -10.34 9.41
CA HIS A 7 -12.34 -9.16 9.70
C HIS A 7 -13.19 -8.13 10.42
N LEU A 8 -12.58 -7.40 11.35
CA LEU A 8 -13.16 -6.24 12.03
C LEU A 8 -12.30 -5.03 11.70
N HIS A 9 -12.95 -3.94 11.28
CA HIS A 9 -12.27 -2.68 11.02
C HIS A 9 -13.15 -1.51 11.43
N GLU A 10 -12.51 -0.40 11.77
CA GLU A 10 -13.14 0.83 12.25
C GLU A 10 -12.98 1.91 11.18
N PHE A 11 -14.05 2.67 10.96
CA PHE A 11 -14.05 3.86 10.11
C PHE A 11 -14.33 5.07 10.99
N ARG A 12 -13.58 6.15 10.78
CA ARG A 12 -13.85 7.41 11.47
C ARG A 12 -15.03 8.09 10.80
N THR A 13 -16.01 8.50 11.59
CA THR A 13 -17.19 9.26 11.14
C THR A 13 -17.33 10.53 11.99
N GLU A 14 -17.91 11.58 11.41
CA GLU A 14 -18.21 12.82 12.12
C GLU A 14 -19.52 12.71 12.92
N ASP A 15 -20.50 11.97 12.38
CA ASP A 15 -21.78 11.75 13.03
C ASP A 15 -22.01 10.26 13.30
N VAL A 16 -21.90 9.89 14.57
CA VAL A 16 -22.13 8.52 15.07
C VAL A 16 -23.62 8.20 15.16
N SER A 17 -24.50 9.21 15.27
CA SER A 17 -25.95 9.00 15.43
C SER A 17 -26.62 8.51 14.15
N SER A 18 -25.98 8.75 13.00
CA SER A 18 -26.44 8.32 11.68
C SER A 18 -26.34 6.81 11.42
N VAL A 19 -25.60 6.06 12.25
CA VAL A 19 -25.35 4.62 12.03
C VAL A 19 -25.87 3.80 13.21
N LYS A 20 -26.73 2.81 12.94
CA LYS A 20 -27.26 1.91 13.95
C LYS A 20 -26.53 0.57 13.93
N ARG A 21 -26.46 -0.06 15.10
CA ARG A 21 -25.91 -1.42 15.21
C ARG A 21 -26.78 -2.38 14.38
N GLY A 22 -26.15 -3.05 13.41
CA GLY A 22 -26.81 -4.02 12.54
C GLY A 22 -27.10 -3.52 11.13
N ASP A 23 -26.83 -2.24 10.85
CA ASP A 23 -26.92 -1.70 9.50
C ASP A 23 -25.96 -2.42 8.55
N LYS A 24 -26.45 -2.73 7.35
CA LYS A 24 -25.66 -3.33 6.28
C LYS A 24 -25.11 -2.23 5.39
N VAL A 25 -23.82 -2.31 5.11
CA VAL A 25 -23.10 -1.41 4.21
C VAL A 25 -22.77 -2.19 2.94
N ASP A 26 -23.37 -1.78 1.83
CA ASP A 26 -23.21 -2.41 0.51
C ASP A 26 -22.54 -1.43 -0.48
N VAL A 27 -22.17 -1.93 -1.66
CA VAL A 27 -21.54 -1.13 -2.72
C VAL A 27 -22.41 0.01 -3.27
N SER A 28 -23.70 0.07 -2.91
CA SER A 28 -24.64 1.12 -3.32
C SER A 28 -24.30 2.52 -2.79
N LEU A 29 -23.37 2.64 -1.84
CA LEU A 29 -22.87 3.94 -1.36
C LEU A 29 -21.96 4.66 -2.37
N LEU A 30 -21.48 3.94 -3.38
CA LEU A 30 -20.58 4.46 -4.41
C LEU A 30 -21.32 4.50 -5.75
N ASN A 31 -21.02 5.51 -6.55
CA ASN A 31 -21.53 5.64 -7.90
C ASN A 31 -20.37 5.65 -8.90
N PRO A 32 -20.60 5.23 -10.17
CA PRO A 32 -19.64 5.45 -11.24
C PRO A 32 -19.25 6.94 -11.35
N GLY A 33 -17.95 7.22 -11.50
CA GLY A 33 -17.38 8.57 -11.50
C GLY A 33 -16.98 9.11 -10.12
N ASP A 34 -17.28 8.39 -9.02
CA ASP A 34 -16.73 8.72 -7.71
C ASP A 34 -15.23 8.39 -7.62
N PHE A 35 -14.47 9.18 -6.84
CA PHE A 35 -13.08 8.90 -6.52
C PHE A 35 -12.94 8.24 -5.14
N VAL A 36 -12.07 7.24 -5.05
CA VAL A 36 -11.83 6.47 -3.82
C VAL A 36 -10.35 6.31 -3.51
N ASN A 37 -10.02 6.29 -2.23
CA ASN A 37 -8.74 5.87 -1.69
C ASN A 37 -8.82 4.40 -1.28
N ILE A 38 -7.89 3.58 -1.76
CA ILE A 38 -7.89 2.14 -1.49
C ILE A 38 -6.64 1.76 -0.72
N SER A 39 -6.85 1.32 0.51
CA SER A 39 -5.80 0.85 1.41
C SER A 39 -5.80 -0.67 1.49
N GLY A 40 -4.61 -1.27 1.47
CA GLY A 40 -4.45 -2.71 1.66
C GLY A 40 -3.02 -3.08 2.04
N LEU A 41 -2.80 -4.36 2.35
CA LEU A 41 -1.45 -4.88 2.56
C LEU A 41 -0.81 -5.17 1.21
N SER A 42 0.31 -4.48 0.93
CA SER A 42 1.09 -4.71 -0.29
C SER A 42 1.69 -6.11 -0.33
N LYS A 43 1.90 -6.67 -1.53
CA LYS A 43 2.52 -7.99 -1.70
C LYS A 43 3.93 -8.00 -1.08
N GLY A 44 4.19 -8.96 -0.19
CA GLY A 44 5.50 -9.19 0.40
C GLY A 44 6.54 -9.59 -0.65
N LYS A 45 7.75 -9.06 -0.52
CA LYS A 45 8.91 -9.35 -1.38
C LYS A 45 10.10 -9.92 -0.58
N GLY A 46 9.91 -10.19 0.72
CA GLY A 46 10.93 -10.70 1.63
C GLY A 46 12.05 -9.70 1.89
N PHE A 47 13.26 -10.19 2.18
CA PHE A 47 14.46 -9.37 2.30
C PHE A 47 14.92 -8.91 0.91
N ALA A 48 14.78 -7.62 0.64
CA ALA A 48 15.18 -7.01 -0.63
C ALA A 48 16.46 -6.20 -0.49
N GLY A 49 17.40 -6.41 -1.42
CA GLY A 49 18.60 -5.60 -1.57
C GLY A 49 18.29 -4.16 -2.01
N VAL A 50 19.28 -3.27 -1.88
CA VAL A 50 19.15 -1.82 -2.15
C VAL A 50 18.69 -1.49 -3.56
N VAL A 51 19.12 -2.24 -4.57
CA VAL A 51 18.70 -2.03 -5.96
C VAL A 51 17.19 -2.25 -6.12
N LYS A 52 16.64 -3.33 -5.55
CA LYS A 52 15.20 -3.63 -5.64
C LYS A 52 14.34 -2.77 -4.72
N ARG A 53 14.84 -2.48 -3.52
CA ARG A 53 14.09 -1.77 -2.47
C ARG A 53 14.06 -0.26 -2.69
N HIS A 54 15.15 0.30 -3.20
CA HIS A 54 15.38 1.75 -3.29
C HIS A 54 15.81 2.22 -4.69
N HIS A 55 15.81 1.36 -5.70
CA HIS A 55 16.16 1.68 -7.09
C HIS A 55 17.59 2.24 -7.24
N PHE A 56 18.53 1.77 -6.42
CA PHE A 56 19.95 2.12 -6.57
C PHE A 56 20.51 1.57 -7.89
N ALA A 57 21.34 2.34 -8.59
CA ALA A 57 21.92 1.95 -9.88
C ALA A 57 22.89 0.77 -9.78
N GLY A 58 23.62 0.65 -8.67
CA GLY A 58 24.72 -0.32 -8.51
C GLY A 58 26.02 0.17 -9.14
N GLY A 59 27.02 -0.71 -9.19
CA GLY A 59 28.30 -0.46 -9.86
C GLY A 59 28.31 -0.96 -11.31
N PRO A 60 29.36 -0.66 -12.09
CA PRO A 60 29.51 -1.21 -13.44
C PRO A 60 29.62 -2.75 -13.40
N LYS A 61 29.24 -3.42 -14.49
CA LYS A 61 29.29 -4.90 -14.56
C LYS A 61 30.69 -5.45 -14.86
N THR A 62 31.55 -4.66 -15.51
CA THR A 62 32.91 -5.02 -15.94
C THR A 62 33.86 -3.84 -15.69
N HIS A 63 35.02 -3.80 -16.37
CA HIS A 63 36.08 -2.78 -16.23
C HIS A 63 36.73 -2.77 -14.84
N GLY A 64 37.21 -3.94 -14.39
CA GLY A 64 37.94 -4.07 -13.12
C GLY A 64 37.04 -4.06 -11.88
N GLN A 65 35.73 -4.19 -12.07
CA GLN A 65 34.79 -4.23 -10.97
C GLN A 65 34.91 -5.55 -10.19
N SER A 66 35.12 -5.46 -8.86
CA SER A 66 35.11 -6.60 -7.94
C SER A 66 33.81 -6.60 -7.15
N ASP A 67 33.07 -7.74 -7.19
CA ASP A 67 31.95 -8.26 -6.33
C ASP A 67 30.80 -7.34 -5.88
N ARG A 68 30.93 -6.03 -6.08
CA ARG A 68 30.04 -4.94 -5.66
C ARG A 68 29.05 -4.45 -6.72
N HIS A 69 28.76 -5.20 -7.78
CA HIS A 69 27.83 -4.78 -8.84
C HIS A 69 26.46 -4.31 -8.29
N ARG A 70 25.98 -4.90 -7.19
CA ARG A 70 24.70 -4.56 -6.54
C ARG A 70 24.87 -4.02 -5.11
N ALA A 71 26.08 -3.60 -4.74
CA ALA A 71 26.37 -3.04 -3.43
C ALA A 71 25.72 -1.65 -3.26
N PRO A 72 25.48 -1.18 -2.02
CA PRO A 72 24.90 0.14 -1.75
C PRO A 72 25.83 1.32 -2.06
N GLY A 73 27.12 1.07 -2.31
CA GLY A 73 28.12 2.14 -2.38
C GLY A 73 28.48 2.68 -1.00
N SER A 74 28.84 3.96 -0.92
CA SER A 74 29.12 4.60 0.36
C SER A 74 27.84 4.79 1.18
N ILE A 75 27.95 4.62 2.51
CA ILE A 75 26.84 4.76 3.47
C ILE A 75 27.04 5.92 4.45
N GLY A 76 28.05 6.77 4.23
CA GLY A 76 28.35 7.89 5.12
C GLY A 76 29.54 8.74 4.66
N ALA A 77 29.76 9.84 5.37
CA ALA A 77 30.95 10.69 5.26
C ALA A 77 31.96 10.35 6.37
N THR A 78 33.20 10.85 6.22
CA THR A 78 34.31 10.63 7.16
C THR A 78 34.13 11.41 8.47
N THR A 79 34.88 12.51 8.69
CA THR A 79 35.08 13.13 10.01
C THR A 79 33.80 13.66 10.66
N PHE A 80 32.95 14.34 9.89
CA PHE A 80 31.63 14.77 10.35
C PHE A 80 30.58 14.21 9.38
N PRO A 81 29.56 13.45 9.84
CA PRO A 81 29.11 13.23 11.21
C PRO A 81 29.74 12.03 11.95
N GLY A 82 30.71 11.31 11.37
CA GLY A 82 31.39 10.17 12.02
C GLY A 82 30.50 8.95 12.31
N ARG A 83 29.30 8.89 11.71
CA ARG A 83 28.33 7.79 11.89
C ARG A 83 27.36 7.71 10.70
N VAL A 84 26.68 6.59 10.56
CA VAL A 84 25.55 6.45 9.61
C VAL A 84 24.32 7.19 10.16
N LEU A 85 23.70 8.02 9.32
CA LEU A 85 22.50 8.76 9.70
C LEU A 85 21.27 7.85 9.75
N LYS A 86 20.32 8.18 10.64
CA LYS A 86 19.04 7.46 10.75
C LYS A 86 18.26 7.63 9.44
N GLY A 87 17.60 6.56 9.01
CA GLY A 87 16.87 6.54 7.73
C GLY A 87 17.75 6.33 6.49
N MET A 88 19.05 6.05 6.66
CA MET A 88 19.92 5.65 5.54
C MET A 88 19.32 4.44 4.82
N ARG A 89 19.21 4.54 3.49
CA ARG A 89 18.59 3.51 2.64
C ARG A 89 19.50 2.29 2.57
N MET A 90 19.02 1.17 3.08
CA MET A 90 19.74 -0.09 3.15
C MET A 90 18.87 -1.27 2.73
N ALA A 91 19.45 -2.46 2.61
CA ALA A 91 18.68 -3.67 2.38
C ALA A 91 17.74 -3.96 3.56
N GLY A 92 16.66 -4.71 3.32
CA GLY A 92 15.72 -5.04 4.38
C GLY A 92 14.39 -5.57 3.85
N HIS A 93 13.45 -5.81 4.76
CA HIS A 93 12.12 -6.29 4.40
C HIS A 93 11.40 -5.29 3.48
N MET A 94 10.78 -5.80 2.41
CA MET A 94 10.05 -5.01 1.42
C MET A 94 8.67 -5.60 1.16
N GLY A 95 7.65 -4.75 1.11
CA GLY A 95 6.25 -5.17 0.99
C GLY A 95 5.65 -5.52 2.35
N ASP A 96 4.50 -6.19 2.33
CA ASP A 96 3.73 -6.58 3.52
C ASP A 96 3.47 -5.42 4.50
N ARG A 97 3.28 -4.25 3.92
CA ARG A 97 2.98 -3.01 4.65
C ARG A 97 1.68 -2.44 4.14
N LYS A 98 0.93 -1.77 5.04
CA LYS A 98 -0.24 -0.98 4.66
C LYS A 98 0.21 0.07 3.63
N THR A 99 -0.45 0.08 2.48
CA THR A 99 -0.21 1.03 1.39
C THR A 99 -1.57 1.48 0.88
N THR A 100 -1.67 2.77 0.59
CA THR A 100 -2.88 3.38 0.06
C THR A 100 -2.58 3.90 -1.34
N VAL A 101 -3.44 3.55 -2.28
CA VAL A 101 -3.47 4.18 -3.61
C VAL A 101 -4.59 5.20 -3.58
N HIS A 102 -4.26 6.43 -3.95
CA HIS A 102 -5.18 7.56 -3.84
C HIS A 102 -5.87 7.85 -5.17
N ASN A 103 -7.06 8.43 -5.10
CA ASN A 103 -7.81 8.98 -6.23
C ASN A 103 -8.02 7.99 -7.39
N LEU A 104 -8.44 6.77 -7.06
CA LEU A 104 -8.87 5.80 -8.08
C LEU A 104 -10.32 6.05 -8.45
N GLU A 105 -10.64 6.00 -9.74
CA GLU A 105 -11.99 6.21 -10.25
C GLU A 105 -12.82 4.91 -10.18
N VAL A 106 -14.06 5.03 -9.72
CA VAL A 106 -15.05 3.96 -9.80
C VAL A 106 -15.67 3.97 -11.20
N VAL A 107 -15.43 2.91 -11.97
CA VAL A 107 -15.94 2.80 -13.35
C VAL A 107 -17.29 2.09 -13.41
N GLY A 108 -17.66 1.34 -12.38
CA GLY A 108 -18.90 0.58 -12.37
C GLY A 108 -19.23 -0.04 -11.03
N VAL A 109 -20.51 -0.20 -10.77
CA VAL A 109 -21.04 -0.80 -9.54
C VAL A 109 -22.10 -1.83 -9.92
N ASP A 110 -21.95 -3.05 -9.43
CA ASP A 110 -22.94 -4.11 -9.60
C ASP A 110 -23.46 -4.54 -8.22
N ILE A 111 -24.64 -4.03 -7.87
CA ILE A 111 -25.29 -4.26 -6.58
C ILE A 111 -25.74 -5.72 -6.46
N SER A 112 -26.18 -6.35 -7.56
CA SER A 112 -26.70 -7.73 -7.56
C SER A 112 -25.64 -8.76 -7.16
N ARG A 113 -24.39 -8.52 -7.58
CA ARG A 113 -23.23 -9.37 -7.30
C ARG A 113 -22.31 -8.80 -6.21
N ASN A 114 -22.65 -7.65 -5.65
CA ASN A 114 -21.85 -6.88 -4.70
C ASN A 114 -20.40 -6.65 -5.19
N LEU A 115 -20.26 -6.19 -6.44
CA LEU A 115 -18.98 -5.94 -7.10
C LEU A 115 -18.77 -4.45 -7.32
N LEU A 116 -17.53 -4.01 -7.12
CA LEU A 116 -17.06 -2.66 -7.40
C LEU A 116 -15.94 -2.74 -8.45
N LEU A 117 -16.11 -2.02 -9.56
CA LEU A 117 -15.14 -1.94 -10.64
C LEU A 117 -14.39 -0.62 -10.52
N ILE A 118 -13.06 -0.70 -10.51
CA ILE A 118 -12.17 0.42 -10.21
C ILE A 118 -11.14 0.50 -11.33
N GLU A 119 -10.88 1.70 -11.82
CA GLU A 119 -9.82 1.93 -12.77
C GLU A 119 -8.46 1.90 -12.07
N GLY A 120 -7.58 0.98 -12.50
CA GLY A 120 -6.20 0.90 -12.02
C GLY A 120 -5.91 -0.25 -11.07
N ALA A 121 -4.74 -0.19 -10.43
CA ALA A 121 -4.20 -1.27 -9.61
C ALA A 121 -4.42 -1.02 -8.12
N VAL A 122 -4.88 -2.07 -7.42
CA VAL A 122 -5.08 -2.04 -5.96
C VAL A 122 -3.92 -2.71 -5.22
N PRO A 123 -3.61 -2.28 -3.98
CA PRO A 123 -2.60 -2.93 -3.15
C PRO A 123 -2.91 -4.40 -2.85
N GLY A 124 -1.88 -5.24 -2.90
CA GLY A 124 -1.95 -6.60 -2.35
C GLY A 124 -2.24 -7.71 -3.36
N ALA A 125 -2.43 -8.92 -2.82
CA ALA A 125 -2.72 -10.11 -3.61
C ALA A 125 -4.23 -10.31 -3.79
N ARG A 126 -4.61 -11.17 -4.74
CA ARG A 126 -6.00 -11.58 -4.93
C ARG A 126 -6.58 -12.11 -3.62
N LYS A 127 -7.85 -11.78 -3.32
CA LYS A 127 -8.56 -12.14 -2.08
C LYS A 127 -8.01 -11.49 -0.79
N GLY A 128 -7.12 -10.51 -0.92
CA GLY A 128 -6.69 -9.65 0.19
C GLY A 128 -7.81 -8.75 0.69
N LEU A 129 -7.71 -8.33 1.96
CA LEU A 129 -8.60 -7.31 2.51
C LEU A 129 -8.21 -5.94 1.94
N LEU A 130 -9.21 -5.24 1.42
CA LEU A 130 -9.10 -3.84 1.00
C LEU A 130 -10.03 -2.98 1.85
N ILE A 131 -9.57 -1.79 2.15
CA ILE A 131 -10.31 -0.76 2.86
C ILE A 131 -10.50 0.36 1.85
N ILE A 132 -11.75 0.70 1.58
CA ILE A 132 -12.13 1.66 0.55
C ILE A 132 -12.77 2.84 1.25
N GLU A 133 -12.21 4.02 1.04
CA GLU A 133 -12.70 5.26 1.57
C GLU A 133 -13.03 6.18 0.40
N LYS A 134 -14.24 6.73 0.37
CA LYS A 134 -14.60 7.73 -0.63
C LYS A 134 -13.77 8.99 -0.38
N VAL A 135 -13.09 9.46 -1.42
CA VAL A 135 -12.48 10.78 -1.41
C VAL A 135 -13.63 11.76 -1.55
N GLY A 136 -13.77 12.67 -0.58
CA GLY A 136 -14.86 13.63 -0.56
C GLY A 136 -15.01 14.37 -1.89
N LYS A 137 -16.22 14.88 -2.14
CA LYS A 137 -16.28 16.21 -2.75
C LYS A 137 -16.06 17.22 -1.65
#